data_AF-A0A4Q5T0W8-F1
#
_entry.id   AF-A0A4Q5T0W8-F1
#
_cell.length_a   1.000
_cell.length_b   1.000
_cell.length_c   1.000
_cell.angle_alpha   90.00
_cell.angle_beta   90.00
_cell.angle_gamma   90.00
#
_symmetry.space_group_name_H-M   'P 1'
#
loop_
_entity.id
_entity.type
_entity.pdbx_description
1 polymer ?
#
loop_
_entity_poly.entity_id
_entity_poly.type
_entity_poly.pdbx_seq_one_letter_code
_entity_poly.pdbx_strand_id
1 'polypeptide(L)'
;MLLHTAGIARGNSGGPLLDSCGRVLGVNAALTRADDGDASFGFAIANEEVAAFLREAKQPMPANGVACTSIAERLAQDRSAAEQARDAEDMRKREAAAVAAADRDTAIQRARSENIVARENYMAGAALLLVFGAFTLGIAGLLLTREQKREAIYTAIGGGALIAVAIVTFILRPAFDPAAIDGAARVSIPPPGAEPGGLGKMVCTIDPARSRITVSDTQDVAIDINPDGCVNGRTQYAEAGQNWQRILVPDDEATVSVLEYAPTTRTYSTTRYLLSAAQMDTARKRRADVKVKACSTDPASRADLATRQQSIRTALPQIFNERLVYSCKPAG
;
A
#
# COMPACT_ATOMS: atom_id res chain seq x y z
N MET A 1 -0.61 8.66 -50.20
CA MET A 1 -2.06 8.91 -49.99
C MET A 1 -2.75 7.74 -49.28
N LEU A 2 -3.57 8.03 -48.27
CA LEU A 2 -4.37 7.10 -47.45
C LEU A 2 -5.86 7.31 -47.72
N LEU A 3 -6.62 6.22 -47.80
CA LEU A 3 -8.08 6.22 -47.91
C LEU A 3 -8.69 5.85 -46.54
N HIS A 4 -9.72 6.58 -46.11
CA HIS A 4 -10.44 6.26 -44.87
C HIS A 4 -11.95 6.54 -44.98
N THR A 5 -12.72 5.97 -44.06
CA THR A 5 -14.18 6.14 -43.94
C THR A 5 -14.60 7.00 -42.74
N ALA A 6 -13.63 7.56 -41.99
CA ALA A 6 -13.93 8.50 -40.91
C ALA A 6 -14.76 9.69 -41.43
N GLY A 7 -15.82 10.05 -40.70
CA GLY A 7 -16.70 11.16 -41.07
C GLY A 7 -15.95 12.49 -41.05
N ILE A 8 -15.76 13.10 -42.22
CA ILE A 8 -15.08 14.38 -42.37
C ILE A 8 -16.06 15.40 -42.96
N ALA A 9 -16.10 16.59 -42.35
CA ALA A 9 -16.92 17.71 -42.80
C ALA A 9 -16.04 18.80 -43.43
N ARG A 10 -16.69 19.73 -44.15
CA ARG A 10 -16.02 20.95 -44.65
C ARG A 10 -15.40 21.69 -43.47
N GLY A 11 -14.11 22.00 -43.54
CA GLY A 11 -13.34 22.63 -42.46
C GLY A 11 -12.35 21.69 -41.76
N ASN A 12 -12.42 20.37 -41.98
CA ASN A 12 -11.47 19.40 -41.41
C ASN A 12 -10.20 19.20 -42.26
N SER A 13 -10.13 19.78 -43.47
CA SER A 13 -8.93 19.75 -44.32
C SER A 13 -7.75 20.44 -43.62
N GLY A 14 -6.59 19.78 -43.61
CA GLY A 14 -5.41 20.21 -42.86
C GLY A 14 -5.33 19.68 -41.42
N GLY A 15 -6.42 19.09 -40.90
CA GLY A 15 -6.42 18.42 -39.59
C GLY A 15 -5.73 17.04 -39.63
N PRO A 16 -5.15 16.58 -38.50
CA PRO A 16 -4.51 15.27 -38.43
C PRO A 16 -5.54 14.14 -38.42
N LEU A 17 -5.25 13.07 -39.15
CA LEU A 17 -5.91 11.77 -39.04
C LEU A 17 -5.17 10.97 -37.97
N LEU A 18 -5.86 10.57 -36.90
CA LEU A 18 -5.28 9.89 -35.76
C LEU A 18 -5.74 8.43 -35.69
N ASP A 19 -4.86 7.54 -35.25
CA ASP A 19 -5.26 6.20 -34.82
C ASP A 19 -5.80 6.20 -33.37
N SER A 20 -6.22 5.03 -32.90
CA SER A 20 -6.71 4.84 -31.52
C SER A 20 -5.66 5.13 -30.43
N CYS A 21 -4.39 5.25 -30.79
CA CYS A 21 -3.30 5.61 -29.90
C CYS A 21 -2.98 7.11 -29.93
N GLY A 22 -3.62 7.89 -30.81
CA GLY A 22 -3.34 9.31 -31.00
C GLY A 22 -2.11 9.57 -31.87
N ARG A 23 -1.61 8.56 -32.58
CA ARG A 23 -0.53 8.73 -33.56
C ARG A 23 -1.10 9.31 -34.84
N VAL A 24 -0.38 10.25 -35.45
CA VAL A 24 -0.76 10.83 -36.74
C VAL A 24 -0.51 9.81 -37.84
N LEU A 25 -1.60 9.35 -38.46
CA LEU A 25 -1.56 8.51 -39.66
C LEU A 25 -1.38 9.34 -40.93
N GLY A 26 -1.91 10.56 -40.94
CA GLY A 26 -1.81 11.46 -42.08
C GLY A 26 -2.50 12.80 -41.85
N VAL A 27 -2.58 13.63 -42.89
CA VAL A 27 -3.26 14.93 -42.88
C VAL A 27 -4.43 14.90 -43.86
N ASN A 28 -5.63 15.21 -43.37
CA ASN A 28 -6.84 15.19 -44.19
C ASN A 28 -6.72 16.20 -45.34
N ALA A 29 -6.89 15.75 -46.58
CA ALA A 29 -6.68 16.57 -47.76
C ALA A 29 -7.96 16.74 -48.58
N ALA A 30 -8.70 15.66 -48.82
CA ALA A 30 -9.87 15.69 -49.69
C ALA A 30 -10.97 14.74 -49.23
N LEU A 31 -12.20 14.98 -49.69
CA LEU A 31 -13.36 14.11 -49.48
C LEU A 31 -14.02 13.84 -50.83
N THR A 32 -14.46 12.61 -51.07
CA THR A 32 -15.40 12.32 -52.16
C THR A 32 -16.80 12.70 -51.73
N ARG A 33 -17.56 13.37 -52.61
CA ARG A 33 -19.02 13.44 -52.45
C ARG A 33 -19.60 12.16 -53.02
N ALA A 34 -20.42 11.51 -52.23
CA ALA A 34 -21.36 10.52 -52.73
C ALA A 34 -22.65 11.25 -53.08
N ASP A 35 -23.05 11.19 -54.36
CA ASP A 35 -24.42 11.47 -54.78
C ASP A 35 -25.16 10.12 -54.84
N ASP A 36 -26.43 10.07 -54.41
CA ASP A 36 -27.31 8.89 -54.44
C ASP A 36 -26.80 7.58 -53.80
N GLY A 37 -26.58 7.61 -52.48
CA GLY A 37 -26.53 6.38 -51.65
C GLY A 37 -25.17 5.69 -51.50
N ASP A 38 -24.12 6.21 -52.13
CA ASP A 38 -22.75 5.72 -51.96
C ASP A 38 -22.10 6.16 -50.62
N ALA A 39 -21.10 5.40 -50.16
CA ALA A 39 -20.32 5.77 -48.99
C ALA A 39 -19.34 6.91 -49.33
N SER A 40 -19.35 7.99 -48.54
CA SER A 40 -18.34 9.05 -48.65
C SER A 40 -16.99 8.56 -48.13
N PHE A 41 -15.92 8.76 -48.90
CA PHE A 41 -14.55 8.43 -48.50
C PHE A 41 -13.71 9.70 -48.34
N GLY A 42 -12.81 9.68 -47.36
CA GLY A 42 -11.80 10.72 -47.18
C GLY A 42 -10.43 10.26 -47.65
N PHE A 43 -9.65 11.22 -48.14
CA PHE A 43 -8.25 11.05 -48.50
C PHE A 43 -7.37 11.88 -47.57
N ALA A 44 -6.32 11.23 -47.06
CA ALA A 44 -5.27 11.87 -46.29
C ALA A 44 -3.90 11.72 -46.97
N ILE A 45 -3.06 12.74 -46.84
CA ILE A 45 -1.63 12.66 -47.18
C ILE A 45 -0.97 11.79 -46.11
N ALA A 46 -0.20 10.79 -46.51
CA ALA A 46 0.35 9.82 -45.56
C ALA A 46 1.40 10.47 -44.66
N ASN A 47 1.55 9.98 -43.42
CA ASN A 47 2.53 10.55 -42.49
C ASN A 47 3.98 10.46 -43.04
N GLU A 48 4.33 9.45 -43.85
CA GLU A 48 5.66 9.41 -44.47
C GLU A 48 5.88 10.55 -45.49
N GLU A 49 4.85 10.92 -46.25
CA GLU A 49 4.88 12.03 -47.21
C GLU A 49 5.02 13.37 -46.48
N VAL A 50 4.29 13.54 -45.36
CA VAL A 50 4.39 14.72 -44.49
C VAL A 50 5.77 14.82 -43.85
N ALA A 51 6.31 13.71 -43.35
CA ALA A 51 7.65 13.67 -42.76
C ALA A 51 8.75 14.00 -43.80
N ALA A 52 8.60 13.51 -45.04
CA ALA A 52 9.51 13.87 -46.13
C ALA A 52 9.46 15.38 -46.44
N PHE A 53 8.25 15.95 -46.55
CA PHE A 53 8.06 17.39 -46.77
C PHE A 53 8.67 18.24 -45.64
N LEU A 54 8.41 17.89 -44.38
CA LEU A 54 8.95 18.62 -43.23
C LEU A 54 10.48 18.54 -43.15
N ARG A 55 11.07 17.39 -43.48
CA ARG A 55 12.53 17.25 -43.58
C ARG A 55 13.14 18.16 -44.64
N GLU A 56 12.54 18.21 -45.82
CA GLU A 56 12.98 19.11 -46.90
C GLU A 56 12.86 20.58 -46.49
N ALA A 57 11.76 20.93 -45.80
CA ALA A 57 11.54 22.26 -45.24
C ALA A 57 12.39 22.57 -43.99
N LYS A 58 13.26 21.63 -43.57
CA LYS A 58 14.10 21.72 -42.36
C LYS A 58 13.31 22.04 -41.08
N GLN A 59 12.07 21.56 -41.01
CA GLN A 59 11.21 21.70 -39.84
C GLN A 59 11.39 20.50 -38.90
N PRO A 60 11.58 20.73 -37.58
CA PRO A 60 11.68 19.66 -36.60
C PRO A 60 10.34 18.92 -36.48
N MET A 61 10.38 17.59 -36.50
CA MET A 61 9.21 16.73 -36.28
C MET A 61 9.48 15.82 -35.08
N PRO A 62 8.89 16.10 -33.90
CA PRO A 62 8.99 15.21 -32.74
C PRO A 62 8.35 13.86 -33.07
N ALA A 63 9.07 12.77 -32.82
CA ALA A 63 8.57 11.42 -33.01
C ALA A 63 8.71 10.64 -31.71
N ASN A 64 7.60 10.07 -31.22
CA ASN A 64 7.59 9.20 -30.04
C ASN A 64 7.60 7.74 -30.50
N GLY A 65 8.66 7.00 -30.17
CA GLY A 65 8.87 5.61 -30.59
C GLY A 65 8.18 4.55 -29.72
N VAL A 66 7.24 4.94 -28.86
CA VAL A 66 6.60 4.03 -27.90
C VAL A 66 5.56 3.15 -28.61
N ALA A 67 5.51 1.87 -28.25
CA ALA A 67 4.53 0.93 -28.79
C ALA A 67 3.09 1.40 -28.51
N CYS A 68 2.21 1.26 -29.51
CA CYS A 68 0.81 1.65 -29.41
C CYS A 68 0.03 0.65 -28.56
N THR A 69 -0.13 0.93 -27.27
CA THR A 69 -1.07 0.23 -26.40
C THR A 69 -2.38 1.00 -26.35
N SER A 70 -3.49 0.33 -26.69
CA SER A 70 -4.81 0.97 -26.65
C SER A 70 -5.21 1.33 -25.21
N ILE A 71 -6.11 2.31 -25.05
CA ILE A 71 -6.65 2.70 -23.74
C ILE A 71 -7.33 1.49 -23.07
N ALA A 72 -8.11 0.72 -23.83
CA ALA A 72 -8.82 -0.46 -23.32
C ALA A 72 -7.84 -1.51 -22.80
N GLU A 73 -6.77 -1.76 -23.53
CA GLU A 73 -5.73 -2.72 -23.14
C GLU A 73 -4.96 -2.26 -21.90
N ARG A 74 -4.59 -0.97 -21.81
CA ARG A 74 -3.95 -0.42 -20.61
C ARG A 74 -4.86 -0.51 -19.39
N LEU A 75 -6.14 -0.16 -19.54
CA LEU A 75 -7.13 -0.27 -18.46
C LEU A 75 -7.33 -1.73 -18.03
N ALA A 76 -7.32 -2.68 -18.96
CA ALA A 76 -7.41 -4.10 -18.64
C ALA A 76 -6.18 -4.59 -17.87
N GLN A 77 -4.97 -4.20 -18.31
CA GLN A 77 -3.72 -4.52 -17.62
C GLN A 77 -3.64 -3.90 -16.22
N ASP A 78 -4.10 -2.66 -16.07
CA ASP A 78 -4.13 -1.97 -14.77
C ASP A 78 -5.14 -2.64 -13.82
N ARG A 79 -6.30 -3.10 -14.32
CA ARG A 79 -7.26 -3.89 -13.54
C ARG A 79 -6.67 -5.22 -13.11
N SER A 80 -6.07 -5.99 -14.03
CA SER A 80 -5.47 -7.28 -13.70
C SER A 80 -4.32 -7.13 -12.69
N ALA A 81 -3.51 -6.07 -12.81
CA ALA A 81 -2.45 -5.78 -11.85
C ALA A 81 -3.02 -5.40 -10.46
N ALA A 82 -4.11 -4.64 -10.43
CA ALA A 82 -4.79 -4.28 -9.18
C ALA A 82 -5.45 -5.50 -8.51
N GLU A 83 -6.03 -6.42 -9.28
CA GLU A 83 -6.57 -7.69 -8.79
C GLU A 83 -5.46 -8.57 -8.21
N GLN A 84 -4.36 -8.77 -8.94
CA GLN A 84 -3.19 -9.52 -8.45
C GLN A 84 -2.59 -8.93 -7.17
N ALA A 85 -2.53 -7.59 -7.07
CA ALA A 85 -2.05 -6.92 -5.87
C ALA A 85 -2.96 -7.16 -4.67
N ARG A 86 -4.28 -7.14 -4.86
CA ARG A 86 -5.26 -7.46 -3.81
C ARG A 86 -5.14 -8.91 -3.36
N ASP A 87 -5.05 -9.84 -4.31
CA ASP A 87 -4.88 -11.26 -4.01
C ASP A 87 -3.58 -11.53 -3.24
N ALA A 88 -2.48 -10.87 -3.64
CA ALA A 88 -1.21 -10.98 -2.94
C ALA A 88 -1.28 -10.40 -1.51
N GLU A 89 -1.98 -9.28 -1.30
CA GLU A 89 -2.20 -8.71 0.02
C GLU A 89 -3.06 -9.63 0.91
N ASP A 90 -4.13 -10.19 0.36
CA ASP A 90 -5.01 -11.13 1.08
C ASP A 90 -4.27 -12.42 1.45
N MET A 91 -3.41 -12.94 0.55
CA MET A 91 -2.54 -14.07 0.87
C MET A 91 -1.56 -13.74 2.00
N ARG A 92 -0.90 -12.58 1.96
CA ARG A 92 -0.02 -12.13 3.06
C ARG A 92 -0.76 -12.00 4.39
N LYS A 93 -2.00 -11.49 4.38
CA LYS A 93 -2.84 -11.41 5.59
C LYS A 93 -3.18 -12.79 6.14
N ARG A 94 -3.52 -13.74 5.27
CA ARG A 94 -3.82 -15.13 5.66
C ARG A 94 -2.58 -15.83 6.23
N GLU A 95 -1.41 -15.67 5.59
CA GLU A 95 -0.14 -16.20 6.08
C GLU A 95 0.23 -15.59 7.43
N ALA A 96 0.14 -14.27 7.59
CA ALA A 96 0.40 -13.59 8.85
C ALA A 96 -0.58 -14.04 9.96
N ALA A 97 -1.86 -14.24 9.63
CA ALA A 97 -2.85 -14.77 10.57
C ALA A 97 -2.55 -16.23 10.94
N ALA A 98 -2.09 -17.06 10.00
CA ALA A 98 -1.72 -18.45 10.24
C ALA A 98 -0.47 -18.56 11.13
N VAL A 99 0.55 -17.73 10.89
CA VAL A 99 1.76 -17.64 11.73
C VAL A 99 1.38 -17.19 13.14
N ALA A 100 0.58 -16.13 13.27
CA ALA A 100 0.12 -15.65 14.58
C ALA A 100 -0.70 -16.70 15.35
N ALA A 101 -1.51 -17.50 14.65
CA ALA A 101 -2.24 -18.61 15.26
C ALA A 101 -1.31 -19.73 15.73
N ALA A 102 -0.33 -20.12 14.92
CA ALA A 102 0.67 -21.13 15.28
C ALA A 102 1.53 -20.67 16.47
N ASP A 103 1.98 -19.42 16.49
CA ASP A 103 2.73 -18.84 17.60
C ASP A 103 1.90 -18.86 18.89
N ARG A 104 0.59 -18.56 18.81
CA ARG A 104 -0.31 -18.65 19.97
C ARG A 104 -0.41 -20.07 20.50
N ASP A 105 -0.57 -21.06 19.62
CA ASP A 105 -0.65 -22.47 20.01
C ASP A 105 0.65 -22.93 20.67
N THR A 106 1.81 -22.60 20.10
CA THR A 106 3.11 -22.94 20.71
C THR A 106 3.30 -22.29 22.08
N ALA A 107 2.90 -21.03 22.25
CA ALA A 107 2.94 -20.33 23.53
C ALA A 107 2.07 -21.01 24.59
N ILE A 108 0.84 -21.42 24.24
CA ILE A 108 -0.06 -22.14 25.14
C ILE A 108 0.53 -23.51 25.52
N GLN A 109 1.07 -24.26 24.56
CA GLN A 109 1.65 -25.58 24.83
C GLN A 109 2.88 -25.49 25.73
N ARG A 110 3.75 -24.50 25.47
CA ARG A 110 4.91 -24.24 26.32
C ARG A 110 4.49 -23.90 27.74
N ALA A 111 3.55 -22.99 27.92
CA ALA A 111 3.04 -22.62 29.24
C ALA A 111 2.38 -23.80 29.98
N ARG A 112 1.65 -24.67 29.26
CA ARG A 112 1.11 -25.92 29.83
C ARG A 112 2.23 -26.85 30.30
N SER A 113 3.26 -27.05 29.48
CA SER A 113 4.40 -27.91 29.83
C SER A 113 5.16 -27.39 31.06
N GLU A 114 5.42 -26.08 31.12
CA GLU A 114 6.07 -25.44 32.26
C GLU A 114 5.20 -25.51 33.52
N ASN A 115 3.87 -25.33 33.39
CA ASN A 115 2.95 -25.52 34.49
C ASN A 115 2.95 -26.95 35.00
N ILE A 116 2.90 -27.98 34.12
CA ILE A 116 2.95 -29.39 34.49
C ILE A 116 4.23 -29.71 35.25
N VAL A 117 5.39 -29.29 34.74
CA VAL A 117 6.69 -29.53 35.40
C VAL A 117 6.76 -28.85 36.76
N ALA A 118 6.32 -27.58 36.88
CA ALA A 118 6.26 -26.90 38.17
C ALA A 118 5.31 -27.64 39.13
N ARG A 119 4.13 -27.99 38.63
CA ARG A 119 3.10 -28.74 39.34
C ARG A 119 3.60 -30.10 39.84
N GLU A 120 4.43 -30.80 39.09
CA GLU A 120 5.10 -32.05 39.48
C GLU A 120 6.21 -31.83 40.50
N ASN A 121 7.05 -30.81 40.33
CA ASN A 121 8.10 -30.46 41.29
C ASN A 121 7.55 -30.14 42.68
N TYR A 122 6.43 -29.40 42.75
CA TYR A 122 5.74 -29.12 44.02
C TYR A 122 5.16 -30.39 44.66
N MET A 123 4.57 -31.30 43.88
CA MET A 123 4.10 -32.60 44.40
C MET A 123 5.25 -33.47 44.90
N ALA A 124 6.33 -33.58 44.12
CA ALA A 124 7.49 -34.38 44.46
C ALA A 124 8.17 -33.84 45.74
N GLY A 125 8.34 -32.51 45.82
CA GLY A 125 8.87 -31.85 47.02
C GLY A 125 8.00 -32.06 48.25
N ALA A 126 6.68 -31.90 48.13
CA ALA A 126 5.75 -32.15 49.23
C ALA A 126 5.78 -33.62 49.69
N ALA A 127 5.82 -34.58 48.76
CA ALA A 127 5.90 -36.01 49.06
C ALA A 127 7.22 -36.35 49.80
N LEU A 128 8.35 -35.82 49.32
CA LEU A 128 9.66 -35.99 49.99
C LEU A 128 9.64 -35.44 51.41
N LEU A 129 9.15 -34.21 51.60
CA LEU A 129 9.05 -33.59 52.92
C LEU A 129 8.14 -34.37 53.87
N LEU A 130 7.02 -34.92 53.36
CA LEU A 130 6.12 -35.75 54.14
C LEU A 130 6.79 -37.06 54.57
N VAL A 131 7.52 -37.72 53.67
CA VAL A 131 8.30 -38.93 53.99
C VAL A 131 9.36 -38.65 55.06
N PHE A 132 10.13 -37.57 54.92
CA PHE A 132 11.11 -37.17 55.94
C PHE A 132 10.45 -36.79 57.27
N GLY A 133 9.30 -36.11 57.23
CA GLY A 133 8.51 -35.79 58.43
C GLY A 133 8.02 -37.04 59.16
N ALA A 134 7.45 -38.01 58.44
CA ALA A 134 7.01 -39.27 59.02
C ALA A 134 8.20 -40.09 59.59
N PHE A 135 9.32 -40.13 58.86
CA PHE A 135 10.53 -40.81 59.31
C PHE A 135 11.11 -40.20 60.59
N THR A 136 11.19 -38.87 60.66
CA THR A 136 11.69 -38.15 61.85
C THR A 136 10.77 -38.30 63.06
N LEU A 137 9.44 -38.34 62.85
CA LEU A 137 8.49 -38.69 63.92
C LEU A 137 8.67 -40.14 64.41
N GLY A 138 8.93 -41.08 63.49
CA GLY A 138 9.26 -42.46 63.85
C GLY A 138 10.52 -42.56 64.72
N ILE A 139 11.57 -41.81 64.38
CA ILE A 139 12.80 -41.71 65.19
C ILE A 139 12.50 -41.10 66.57
N ALA A 140 11.71 -40.03 66.63
CA ALA A 140 11.31 -39.41 67.90
C ALA A 140 10.58 -40.41 68.82
N GLY A 141 9.68 -41.22 68.27
CA GLY A 141 9.03 -42.32 68.98
C GLY A 141 10.01 -43.33 69.57
N LEU A 142 11.04 -43.70 68.80
CA LEU A 142 12.10 -44.60 69.28
C LEU A 142 12.94 -43.96 70.40
N LEU A 143 13.28 -42.68 70.31
CA LEU A 143 14.04 -41.96 71.34
C LEU A 143 13.27 -41.85 72.67
N LEU A 144 11.93 -41.74 72.63
CA LEU A 144 11.09 -41.80 73.83
C LEU A 144 11.21 -43.13 74.55
N THR A 145 11.33 -44.25 73.83
CA THR A 145 11.53 -45.58 74.44
C THR A 145 12.90 -45.74 75.11
N ARG A 146 13.87 -44.88 74.77
CA ARG A 146 15.23 -44.85 75.35
C ARG A 146 15.40 -43.82 76.48
N GLU A 147 14.29 -43.27 77.00
CA GLU A 147 14.25 -42.22 78.03
C GLU A 147 14.94 -40.88 77.67
N GLN A 148 15.31 -40.66 76.41
CA GLN A 148 15.93 -39.41 75.93
C GLN A 148 14.87 -38.34 75.61
N LYS A 149 14.06 -37.96 76.61
CA LYS A 149 12.85 -37.13 76.44
C LYS A 149 13.12 -35.78 75.76
N ARG A 150 14.23 -35.12 76.09
CA ARG A 150 14.55 -33.79 75.55
C ARG A 150 14.85 -33.84 74.04
N GLU A 151 15.64 -34.82 73.60
CA GLU A 151 15.98 -35.01 72.19
C GLU A 151 14.78 -35.49 71.37
N ALA A 152 13.94 -36.35 71.96
CA ALA A 152 12.70 -36.81 71.36
C ALA A 152 11.69 -35.66 71.10
N ILE A 153 11.57 -34.70 72.02
CA ILE A 153 10.68 -33.54 71.83
C ILE A 153 11.17 -32.66 70.69
N TYR A 154 12.48 -32.35 70.62
CA TYR A 154 13.02 -31.53 69.53
C TYR A 154 12.90 -32.22 68.17
N THR A 155 13.14 -33.52 68.08
CA THR A 155 12.95 -34.29 66.84
C THR A 155 11.48 -34.39 66.45
N ALA A 156 10.55 -34.53 67.41
CA ALA A 156 9.12 -34.52 67.13
C ALA A 156 8.64 -33.15 66.59
N ILE A 157 9.14 -32.05 67.16
CA ILE A 157 8.86 -30.69 66.65
C ILE A 157 9.41 -30.53 65.22
N GLY A 158 10.64 -31.00 64.96
CA GLY A 158 11.23 -30.97 63.63
C GLY A 158 10.42 -31.77 62.60
N GLY A 159 9.98 -32.98 62.95
CA GLY A 159 9.14 -33.81 62.09
C GLY A 159 7.76 -33.20 61.83
N GLY A 160 7.13 -32.64 62.87
CA GLY A 160 5.88 -31.90 62.73
C GLY A 160 6.00 -30.66 61.83
N ALA A 161 7.11 -29.92 61.94
CA ALA A 161 7.39 -28.78 61.08
C ALA A 161 7.56 -29.20 59.60
N LEU A 162 8.26 -30.31 59.32
CA LEU A 162 8.41 -30.84 57.96
C LEU A 162 7.06 -31.22 57.32
N ILE A 163 6.17 -31.85 58.10
CA ILE A 163 4.80 -32.17 57.64
C ILE A 163 4.00 -30.90 57.35
N ALA A 164 4.09 -29.88 58.22
CA ALA A 164 3.41 -28.61 57.99
C ALA A 164 3.90 -27.93 56.71
N VAL A 165 5.22 -27.92 56.45
CA VAL A 165 5.80 -27.36 55.22
C VAL A 165 5.39 -28.17 53.99
N ALA A 166 5.28 -29.50 54.09
CA ALA A 166 4.77 -30.35 53.01
C ALA A 166 3.33 -29.96 52.62
N ILE A 167 2.45 -29.77 53.60
CA ILE A 167 1.05 -29.36 53.39
C ILE A 167 0.98 -27.98 52.73
N VAL A 168 1.75 -27.01 53.23
CA VAL A 168 1.79 -25.65 52.66
C VAL A 168 2.29 -25.68 51.22
N THR A 169 3.34 -26.44 50.93
CA THR A 169 3.89 -26.60 49.57
C THR A 169 2.85 -27.21 48.63
N PHE A 170 2.09 -28.22 49.09
CA PHE A 170 1.03 -28.83 48.29
C PHE A 170 -0.14 -27.87 47.99
N ILE A 171 -0.52 -27.04 48.96
CA ILE A 171 -1.60 -26.04 48.81
C ILE A 171 -1.18 -24.88 47.89
N LEU A 172 0.07 -24.43 47.99
CA LEU A 172 0.63 -23.34 47.17
C LEU A 172 1.02 -23.77 45.75
N ARG A 173 0.76 -25.02 45.37
CA ARG A 173 1.01 -25.57 44.05
C ARG A 173 0.34 -24.69 42.96
N PRO A 174 1.08 -24.27 41.92
CA PRO A 174 0.54 -23.40 40.89
C PRO A 174 -0.61 -24.06 40.13
N ALA A 175 -1.69 -23.29 39.90
CA ALA A 175 -2.79 -23.65 39.02
C ALA A 175 -2.55 -23.07 37.62
N PHE A 176 -3.05 -23.74 36.58
CA PHE A 176 -2.97 -23.24 35.21
C PHE A 176 -4.15 -22.30 34.92
N ASP A 177 -3.87 -21.06 34.51
CA ASP A 177 -4.85 -20.10 34.01
C ASP A 177 -4.58 -19.78 32.52
N PRO A 178 -5.41 -20.30 31.58
CA PRO A 178 -5.23 -20.02 30.17
C PRO A 178 -5.50 -18.55 29.79
N ALA A 179 -6.32 -17.82 30.55
CA ALA A 179 -6.71 -16.44 30.22
C ALA A 179 -5.57 -15.43 30.46
N ALA A 180 -4.64 -15.75 31.37
CA ALA A 180 -3.45 -14.95 31.63
C ALA A 180 -2.46 -14.93 30.44
N ILE A 181 -2.44 -16.00 29.62
CA ILE A 181 -1.57 -16.11 28.44
C ILE A 181 -2.09 -15.24 27.29
N ASP A 182 -3.42 -15.16 27.13
CA ASP A 182 -4.06 -14.31 26.12
C ASP A 182 -3.80 -12.81 26.35
N GLY A 183 -3.51 -12.40 27.59
CA GLY A 183 -3.10 -11.03 27.93
C GLY A 183 -1.63 -10.75 27.60
N ALA A 184 -0.74 -11.74 27.77
CA ALA A 184 0.68 -11.61 27.49
C ALA A 184 1.03 -11.70 25.99
N ALA A 185 0.29 -12.50 25.22
CA ALA A 185 0.42 -12.58 23.76
C ALA A 185 -0.09 -11.32 23.02
N ARG A 186 -0.77 -10.41 23.71
CA ARG A 186 -1.17 -9.08 23.19
C ARG A 186 -0.06 -8.04 23.30
N VAL A 187 1.12 -8.39 23.82
CA VAL A 187 2.29 -7.48 23.79
C VAL A 187 2.84 -7.44 22.36
N SER A 188 2.30 -6.47 21.63
CA SER A 188 2.83 -5.84 20.41
C SER A 188 3.42 -6.78 19.37
N ILE A 189 2.57 -7.27 18.47
CA ILE A 189 2.95 -7.20 17.06
C ILE A 189 2.92 -5.70 16.76
N PRO A 190 4.07 -5.02 16.55
CA PRO A 190 4.02 -3.68 16.01
C PRO A 190 3.21 -3.78 14.71
N PRO A 191 2.25 -2.88 14.44
CA PRO A 191 1.62 -2.85 13.12
C PRO A 191 2.76 -2.94 12.10
N PRO A 192 2.66 -3.79 11.05
CA PRO A 192 3.75 -3.97 10.10
C PRO A 192 4.20 -2.57 9.72
N GLY A 193 5.37 -2.20 10.22
CA GLY A 193 5.91 -0.89 9.99
C GLY A 193 5.99 -0.80 8.49
N ALA A 194 5.26 0.15 7.91
CA ALA A 194 5.60 0.63 6.58
C ALA A 194 7.11 0.81 6.61
N GLU A 195 7.86 -0.02 5.88
CA GLU A 195 9.30 0.16 5.82
C GLU A 195 9.54 1.63 5.43
N PRO A 196 10.27 2.42 6.23
CA PRO A 196 10.49 3.83 5.96
C PRO A 196 11.43 3.92 4.76
N GLY A 197 10.85 3.96 3.56
CA GLY A 197 11.65 3.85 2.35
C GLY A 197 11.09 4.58 1.15
N GLY A 198 9.96 5.27 1.26
CA GLY A 198 9.36 6.06 0.18
C GLY A 198 9.14 7.52 0.56
N LEU A 199 9.85 8.03 1.56
CA LEU A 199 9.78 9.43 1.98
C LEU A 199 11.16 10.07 1.86
N GLY A 200 11.19 11.39 1.73
CA GLY A 200 12.39 12.18 1.46
C GLY A 200 12.69 12.30 -0.03
N LYS A 201 13.97 12.52 -0.35
CA LYS A 201 14.45 12.78 -1.71
C LYS A 201 14.46 11.51 -2.54
N MET A 202 13.80 11.55 -3.68
CA MET A 202 13.65 10.47 -4.63
C MET A 202 13.92 10.98 -6.06
N VAL A 203 14.53 10.13 -6.87
CA VAL A 203 14.61 10.30 -8.33
C VAL A 203 13.72 9.25 -8.97
N CYS A 204 12.74 9.71 -9.75
CA CYS A 204 11.73 8.90 -10.40
C CYS A 204 12.02 8.81 -11.89
N THR A 205 12.39 7.62 -12.36
CA THR A 205 12.68 7.34 -13.77
C THR A 205 11.47 6.71 -14.44
N ILE A 206 11.21 7.12 -15.69
CA ILE A 206 10.06 6.62 -16.47
C ILE A 206 10.11 5.10 -16.59
N ASP A 207 8.94 4.46 -16.45
CA ASP A 207 8.75 3.05 -16.74
C ASP A 207 7.91 2.92 -18.02
N PRO A 208 8.55 2.70 -19.19
CA PRO A 208 7.85 2.66 -20.46
C PRO A 208 6.82 1.52 -20.54
N ALA A 209 7.06 0.40 -19.84
CA ALA A 209 6.17 -0.77 -19.89
C ALA A 209 4.85 -0.52 -19.13
N ARG A 210 4.86 0.38 -18.14
CA ARG A 210 3.66 0.79 -17.38
C ARG A 210 3.07 2.12 -17.86
N SER A 211 3.70 2.78 -18.83
CA SER A 211 3.31 4.11 -19.29
C SER A 211 2.60 4.07 -20.65
N ARG A 212 1.62 4.96 -20.81
CA ARG A 212 1.04 5.36 -22.10
C ARG A 212 1.44 6.80 -22.37
N ILE A 213 2.46 6.98 -23.20
CA ILE A 213 3.06 8.29 -23.55
C ILE A 213 2.47 8.75 -24.88
N THR A 214 2.06 10.02 -24.95
CA THR A 214 1.51 10.63 -26.17
C THR A 214 2.24 11.91 -26.57
N VAL A 215 2.24 12.91 -25.70
CA VAL A 215 2.73 14.27 -25.98
C VAL A 215 3.78 14.73 -24.99
N SER A 216 3.90 14.06 -23.85
CA SER A 216 4.72 14.52 -22.75
C SER A 216 6.14 13.99 -22.79
N ASP A 217 7.05 14.80 -22.26
CA ASP A 217 8.44 14.42 -22.03
C ASP A 217 8.55 13.32 -20.95
N THR A 218 9.59 12.50 -21.07
CA THR A 218 9.87 11.33 -20.23
C THR A 218 11.12 11.51 -19.37
N GLN A 219 11.53 12.76 -19.12
CA GLN A 219 12.64 13.08 -18.22
C GLN A 219 12.39 12.58 -16.79
N ASP A 220 13.50 12.33 -16.09
CA ASP A 220 13.49 11.94 -14.68
C ASP A 220 12.91 13.06 -13.80
N VAL A 221 12.07 12.66 -12.85
CA VAL A 221 11.40 13.59 -11.93
C VAL A 221 12.04 13.46 -10.54
N ALA A 222 12.62 14.54 -10.04
CA ALA A 222 13.10 14.62 -8.67
C ALA A 222 11.98 15.12 -7.74
N ILE A 223 11.71 14.37 -6.67
CA ILE A 223 10.73 14.73 -5.64
C ILE A 223 11.35 14.59 -4.25
N ASP A 224 11.02 15.49 -3.34
CA ASP A 224 11.33 15.40 -1.91
C ASP A 224 10.01 15.42 -1.15
N ILE A 225 9.60 14.28 -0.60
CA ILE A 225 8.26 14.12 -0.01
C ILE A 225 8.31 13.90 1.50
N ASN A 226 7.65 14.79 2.22
CA ASN A 226 7.54 14.72 3.67
C ASN A 226 6.39 13.80 4.12
N PRO A 227 6.40 13.31 5.37
CA PRO A 227 5.32 12.50 5.94
C PRO A 227 3.95 13.20 5.98
N ASP A 228 3.91 14.52 5.89
CA ASP A 228 2.70 15.34 5.87
C ASP A 228 2.17 15.59 4.44
N GLY A 229 2.81 15.02 3.41
CA GLY A 229 2.43 15.19 2.00
C GLY A 229 2.95 16.49 1.38
N CYS A 230 3.84 17.22 2.06
CA CYS A 230 4.54 18.34 1.47
C CYS A 230 5.60 17.85 0.47
N VAL A 231 5.48 18.25 -0.78
CA VAL A 231 6.42 17.91 -1.86
C VAL A 231 7.30 19.11 -2.21
N ASN A 232 8.61 18.88 -2.28
CA ASN A 232 9.66 19.85 -2.58
C ASN A 232 9.62 21.10 -1.68
N GLY A 233 9.11 20.98 -0.46
CA GLY A 233 8.97 22.08 0.51
C GLY A 233 7.97 23.18 0.11
N ARG A 234 7.21 23.00 -0.98
CA ARG A 234 6.39 24.07 -1.58
C ARG A 234 4.95 23.67 -1.80
N THR A 235 4.72 22.40 -2.13
CA THR A 235 3.48 21.96 -2.73
C THR A 235 2.81 20.93 -1.85
N GLN A 236 1.64 21.25 -1.30
CA GLN A 236 0.85 20.29 -0.55
C GLN A 236 0.16 19.30 -1.51
N TYR A 237 0.43 18.01 -1.30
CA TYR A 237 -0.37 16.92 -1.87
C TYR A 237 -1.44 16.51 -0.85
N ALA A 238 -2.60 16.15 -1.35
CA ALA A 238 -3.71 15.61 -0.58
C ALA A 238 -3.47 14.14 -0.25
N GLU A 239 -3.97 13.69 0.89
CA GLU A 239 -4.04 12.28 1.23
C GLU A 239 -5.15 11.60 0.41
N ALA A 240 -4.82 10.48 -0.23
CA ALA A 240 -5.71 9.66 -1.05
C ALA A 240 -5.50 8.18 -0.71
N GLY A 241 -6.13 7.73 0.38
CA GLY A 241 -5.86 6.39 0.93
C GLY A 241 -4.44 6.33 1.50
N GLN A 242 -3.59 5.45 0.97
CA GLN A 242 -2.16 5.36 1.36
C GLN A 242 -1.23 6.20 0.47
N ASN A 243 -1.78 6.92 -0.51
CA ASN A 243 -1.03 7.65 -1.52
C ASN A 243 -1.20 9.16 -1.34
N TRP A 244 -0.26 9.90 -1.92
CA TRP A 244 -0.30 11.36 -2.00
C TRP A 244 -0.73 11.79 -3.39
N GLN A 245 -1.73 12.64 -3.49
CA GLN A 245 -2.31 13.06 -4.76
C GLN A 245 -2.36 14.58 -4.90
N ARG A 246 -2.11 15.07 -6.12
CA ARG A 246 -2.34 16.46 -6.50
C ARG A 246 -3.03 16.55 -7.85
N ILE A 247 -4.12 17.31 -7.91
CA ILE A 247 -4.82 17.59 -9.17
C ILE A 247 -4.47 18.99 -9.65
N LEU A 248 -3.94 19.08 -10.87
CA LEU A 248 -3.62 20.32 -11.56
C LEU A 248 -4.72 20.63 -12.58
N VAL A 249 -5.36 21.78 -12.42
CA VAL A 249 -6.34 22.31 -13.38
C VAL A 249 -5.81 23.68 -13.85
N PRO A 250 -5.07 23.75 -14.97
CA PRO A 250 -4.59 24.99 -15.58
C PRO A 250 -5.72 25.91 -16.09
N ASP A 251 -5.39 27.19 -16.25
CA ASP A 251 -6.32 28.24 -16.72
C ASP A 251 -6.31 28.41 -18.24
N ASP A 252 -5.19 28.09 -18.88
CA ASP A 252 -4.89 28.28 -20.29
C ASP A 252 -4.95 26.99 -21.12
N GLU A 253 -4.78 25.83 -20.48
CA GLU A 253 -4.87 24.53 -21.15
C GLU A 253 -6.23 23.85 -20.91
N ALA A 254 -6.67 23.04 -21.87
CA ALA A 254 -7.87 22.20 -21.77
C ALA A 254 -7.59 20.80 -21.16
N THR A 255 -6.56 20.71 -20.32
CA THR A 255 -6.12 19.46 -19.71
C THR A 255 -6.26 19.52 -18.20
N VAL A 256 -6.57 18.39 -17.57
CA VAL A 256 -6.45 18.20 -16.12
C VAL A 256 -5.46 17.08 -15.86
N SER A 257 -4.50 17.32 -14.97
CA SER A 257 -3.48 16.33 -14.62
C SER A 257 -3.65 15.87 -13.18
N VAL A 258 -3.64 14.56 -12.95
CA VAL A 258 -3.62 13.93 -11.63
C VAL A 258 -2.24 13.36 -11.39
N LEU A 259 -1.52 13.96 -10.46
CA LEU A 259 -0.20 13.52 -10.00
C LEU A 259 -0.40 12.68 -8.75
N GLU A 260 0.20 11.51 -8.68
CA GLU A 260 0.05 10.58 -7.56
C GLU A 260 1.39 9.97 -7.20
N TYR A 261 1.68 9.89 -5.91
CA TYR A 261 2.85 9.22 -5.36
C TYR A 261 2.43 8.18 -4.34
N ALA A 262 2.84 6.93 -4.55
CA ALA A 262 2.63 5.81 -3.65
C ALA A 262 3.94 5.50 -2.89
N PRO A 263 4.07 5.87 -1.60
CA PRO A 263 5.31 5.65 -0.84
C PRO A 263 5.66 4.17 -0.68
N THR A 264 4.64 3.32 -0.55
CA THR A 264 4.79 1.86 -0.34
C THR A 264 5.44 1.16 -1.53
N THR A 265 5.08 1.55 -2.76
CA THR A 265 5.59 0.97 -4.00
C THR A 265 6.64 1.85 -4.69
N ARG A 266 6.98 3.00 -4.09
CA ARG A 266 7.86 4.04 -4.68
C ARG A 266 7.47 4.37 -6.12
N THR A 267 6.17 4.43 -6.40
CA THR A 267 5.66 4.69 -7.75
C THR A 267 5.13 6.11 -7.81
N TYR A 268 5.61 6.89 -8.78
CA TYR A 268 5.06 8.19 -9.12
C TYR A 268 4.29 8.08 -10.44
N SER A 269 3.14 8.73 -10.55
CA SER A 269 2.38 8.72 -11.80
C SER A 269 1.76 10.07 -12.10
N THR A 270 1.66 10.38 -13.39
CA THR A 270 0.97 11.56 -13.91
C THR A 270 -0.07 11.09 -14.92
N THR A 271 -1.34 11.33 -14.64
CA THR A 271 -2.46 10.95 -15.51
C THR A 271 -3.15 12.19 -16.06
N ARG A 272 -3.22 12.33 -17.39
CA ARG A 272 -3.82 13.50 -18.06
C ARG A 272 -5.18 13.16 -18.67
N TYR A 273 -6.09 14.12 -18.53
CA TYR A 273 -7.45 14.09 -19.06
C TYR A 273 -7.64 15.31 -19.95
N LEU A 274 -7.96 15.09 -21.21
CA LEU A 274 -8.41 16.15 -22.11
C LEU A 274 -9.91 16.35 -21.90
N LEU A 275 -10.30 17.57 -21.54
CA LEU A 275 -11.68 17.89 -21.19
C LEU A 275 -12.30 18.85 -22.21
N SER A 276 -13.61 18.76 -22.38
CA SER A 276 -14.38 19.78 -23.10
C SER A 276 -14.39 21.12 -22.35
N ALA A 277 -14.69 22.21 -23.04
CA ALA A 277 -14.78 23.55 -22.43
C ALA A 277 -15.69 23.59 -21.20
N ALA A 278 -16.89 22.99 -21.29
CA ALA A 278 -17.83 22.93 -20.17
C ALA A 278 -17.30 22.13 -18.96
N GLN A 279 -16.57 21.03 -19.22
CA GLN A 279 -15.93 20.25 -18.17
C GLN A 279 -14.77 21.02 -17.53
N MET A 280 -13.97 21.75 -18.32
CA MET A 280 -12.91 22.63 -17.82
C MET A 280 -13.46 23.74 -16.93
N ASP A 281 -14.55 24.40 -17.34
CA ASP A 281 -15.19 25.43 -16.51
C ASP A 281 -15.65 24.87 -15.16
N THR A 282 -16.21 23.66 -15.18
CA THR A 282 -16.61 22.95 -13.96
C THR A 282 -15.41 22.61 -13.08
N ALA A 283 -14.32 22.10 -13.67
CA ALA A 283 -13.10 21.77 -12.94
C ALA A 283 -12.44 23.02 -12.34
N ARG A 284 -12.38 24.14 -13.07
CA ARG A 284 -11.83 25.42 -12.61
C ARG A 284 -12.66 26.03 -11.48
N LYS A 285 -13.99 25.95 -11.55
CA LYS A 285 -14.89 26.35 -10.45
C LYS A 285 -14.60 25.54 -9.17
N ARG A 286 -14.47 24.21 -9.28
CA ARG A 286 -14.14 23.35 -8.13
C ARG A 286 -12.72 23.61 -7.60
N ARG A 287 -11.76 23.88 -8.47
CA ARG A 287 -10.40 24.29 -8.08
C ARG A 287 -10.42 25.58 -7.26
N ALA A 288 -11.29 26.54 -7.59
CA ALA A 288 -11.37 27.81 -6.88
C ALA A 288 -11.72 27.65 -5.39
N ASP A 289 -12.38 26.55 -5.01
CA ASP A 289 -12.67 26.21 -3.62
C ASP A 289 -11.46 25.70 -2.83
N VAL A 290 -10.35 25.37 -3.50
CA VAL A 290 -9.12 24.88 -2.86
C VAL A 290 -8.34 26.06 -2.28
N LYS A 291 -8.36 26.19 -0.94
CA LYS A 291 -7.71 27.30 -0.22
C LYS A 291 -6.24 27.03 0.14
N VAL A 292 -5.84 25.77 0.23
CA VAL A 292 -4.47 25.38 0.62
C VAL A 292 -3.54 25.57 -0.59
N LYS A 293 -2.65 26.57 -0.49
CA LYS A 293 -1.72 26.94 -1.57
C LYS A 293 -0.26 26.60 -1.28
N ALA A 294 0.06 26.26 -0.04
CA ALA A 294 1.40 25.91 0.43
C ALA A 294 1.32 24.67 1.33
N CYS A 295 2.48 24.13 1.68
CA CYS A 295 2.57 23.07 2.67
C CYS A 295 1.98 23.51 4.01
N SER A 296 1.20 22.63 4.63
CA SER A 296 0.50 22.92 5.88
C SER A 296 0.74 21.82 6.90
N THR A 297 1.14 22.23 8.10
CA THR A 297 1.27 21.32 9.25
C THR A 297 -0.06 21.04 9.93
N ASP A 298 -1.10 21.82 9.64
CA ASP A 298 -2.42 21.67 10.24
C ASP A 298 -3.20 20.48 9.61
N PRO A 299 -3.59 19.47 10.40
CA PRO A 299 -4.35 18.32 9.89
C PRO A 299 -5.71 18.69 9.29
N ALA A 300 -6.39 19.71 9.81
CA ALA A 300 -7.72 20.08 9.34
C ALA A 300 -7.69 20.65 7.91
N SER A 301 -6.74 21.55 7.63
CA SER A 301 -6.51 22.07 6.28
C SER A 301 -6.09 20.99 5.29
N ARG A 302 -5.27 20.00 5.69
CA ARG A 302 -4.92 18.86 4.83
C ARG A 302 -6.13 18.00 4.51
N ALA A 303 -7.02 17.77 5.48
CA ALA A 303 -8.27 17.03 5.27
C ALA A 303 -9.26 17.78 4.36
N ASP A 304 -9.38 19.12 4.50
CA ASP A 304 -10.18 19.93 3.57
C ASP A 304 -9.60 19.85 2.15
N LEU A 305 -8.28 19.98 1.99
CA LEU A 305 -7.63 19.82 0.68
C LEU A 305 -7.96 18.47 0.04
N ALA A 306 -7.88 17.38 0.79
CA ALA A 306 -8.23 16.04 0.30
C ALA A 306 -9.70 15.97 -0.16
N THR A 307 -10.62 16.50 0.64
CA THR A 307 -12.04 16.55 0.29
C THR A 307 -12.30 17.33 -0.99
N ARG A 308 -11.68 18.52 -1.13
CA ARG A 308 -11.83 19.36 -2.33
C ARG A 308 -11.25 18.71 -3.57
N GLN A 309 -10.06 18.13 -3.48
CA GLN A 309 -9.45 17.44 -4.61
C GLN A 309 -10.25 16.20 -5.01
N GLN A 310 -10.80 15.45 -4.06
CA GLN A 310 -11.66 14.30 -4.36
C GLN A 310 -12.92 14.70 -5.14
N SER A 311 -13.48 15.88 -4.86
CA SER A 311 -14.61 16.44 -5.63
C SER A 311 -14.25 16.76 -7.09
N ILE A 312 -12.99 17.13 -7.36
CA ILE A 312 -12.50 17.33 -8.73
C ILE A 312 -12.26 15.96 -9.37
N ARG A 313 -11.62 15.03 -8.66
CA ARG A 313 -11.29 13.69 -9.16
C ARG A 313 -12.51 12.93 -9.65
N THR A 314 -13.59 12.97 -8.88
CA THR A 314 -14.86 12.28 -9.19
C THR A 314 -15.60 12.87 -10.38
N ALA A 315 -15.31 14.12 -10.75
CA ALA A 315 -15.86 14.77 -11.94
C ALA A 315 -15.05 14.48 -13.21
N LEU A 316 -13.87 13.86 -13.10
CA LEU A 316 -13.05 13.50 -14.26
C LEU A 316 -13.61 12.27 -14.98
N PRO A 317 -13.43 12.19 -16.32
CA PRO A 317 -13.75 10.99 -17.07
C PRO A 317 -13.03 9.76 -16.52
N GLN A 318 -13.64 8.59 -16.68
CA GLN A 318 -13.02 7.31 -16.31
C GLN A 318 -11.84 6.95 -17.23
N ILE A 319 -11.88 7.45 -18.47
CA ILE A 319 -10.86 7.22 -19.48
C ILE A 319 -9.86 8.38 -19.45
N PHE A 320 -8.58 8.06 -19.33
CA PHE A 320 -7.49 9.02 -19.43
C PHE A 320 -6.91 9.08 -20.86
N ASN A 321 -6.35 10.23 -21.21
CA ASN A 321 -5.70 10.45 -22.52
C ASN A 321 -4.21 10.15 -22.48
N GLU A 322 -3.57 10.22 -21.32
CA GLU A 322 -2.16 9.90 -21.14
C GLU A 322 -1.92 9.45 -19.70
N ARG A 323 -1.01 8.48 -19.49
CA ARG A 323 -0.60 8.06 -18.15
C ARG A 323 0.88 7.74 -18.14
N LEU A 324 1.65 8.54 -17.42
CA LEU A 324 3.07 8.33 -17.20
C LEU A 324 3.25 7.67 -15.85
N VAL A 325 4.01 6.57 -15.80
CA VAL A 325 4.33 5.85 -14.57
C VAL A 325 5.83 5.80 -14.42
N TYR A 326 6.32 6.16 -13.25
CA TYR A 326 7.74 6.24 -12.91
C TYR A 326 8.04 5.34 -11.72
N SER A 327 9.22 4.73 -11.76
CA SER A 327 9.79 3.98 -10.63
C SER A 327 10.80 4.87 -9.91
N CYS A 328 10.57 5.09 -8.62
CA CYS A 328 11.37 6.01 -7.82
C CYS A 328 12.39 5.26 -6.95
N LYS A 329 13.60 5.83 -6.88
CA LYS A 329 14.66 5.38 -5.98
C LYS A 329 15.13 6.54 -5.09
N PRO A 330 15.61 6.29 -3.87
CA PRO A 330 16.20 7.33 -3.04
C PRO A 330 17.31 8.06 -3.81
N ALA A 331 17.29 9.39 -3.74
CA ALA A 331 18.40 10.20 -4.23
C ALA A 331 19.57 10.01 -3.25
N GLY A 332 20.66 9.42 -3.74
CA GLY A 332 21.89 9.23 -2.97
C GLY A 332 22.55 10.54 -2.54
#